data_AF-A0A527G485-F1
#
_entry.id   AF-A0A527G485-F1
#
_cell.length_a   1.000
_cell.length_b   1.000
_cell.length_c   1.000
_cell.angle_alpha   90.00
_cell.angle_beta   90.00
_cell.angle_gamma   90.00
#
_symmetry.space_group_name_H-M   'P 1'
#
loop_
_entity.id
_entity.type
_entity.pdbx_description
1 polymer ?
#
loop_
_entity_poly.entity_id
_entity_poly.type
_entity_poly.pdbx_seq_one_letter_code
_entity_poly.pdbx_strand_id
1 'polypeptide(L)'
;GFEAQTYPDSQNLFTLGRAAIYPAGSWEIGLFNTQAQFKMGAFPPPVERAGDTCYISDHTDIGMGLNAASKNADAAKTFLSWVASPDFATIYANALPGFFSLNSAPVKMEDPLAQEFVSWRGKCKST
;
A
#
# COMPACT_ATOMS: atom_id res chain seq x y z
N GLY A 1 -19.19 20.11 -9.83
CA GLY A 1 -18.91 19.00 -10.76
C GLY A 1 -17.74 18.20 -10.22
N PHE A 2 -17.50 16.99 -10.70
CA PHE A 2 -16.38 16.13 -10.25
C PHE A 2 -15.01 16.81 -10.34
N GLU A 3 -14.86 17.80 -11.23
CA GLU A 3 -13.67 18.65 -11.39
C GLU A 3 -13.34 19.54 -10.17
N ALA A 4 -14.28 19.72 -9.24
CA ALA A 4 -14.07 20.48 -8.00
C ALA A 4 -13.69 19.62 -6.79
N GLN A 5 -13.71 18.29 -6.93
CA GLN A 5 -13.49 17.38 -5.81
C GLN A 5 -12.02 16.94 -5.78
N THR A 6 -11.30 17.40 -4.76
CA THR A 6 -9.88 17.05 -4.60
C THR A 6 -9.71 15.65 -3.99
N TYR A 7 -8.46 15.18 -3.93
CA TYR A 7 -8.11 13.94 -3.26
C TYR A 7 -8.50 13.95 -1.77
N PRO A 8 -8.14 14.99 -0.96
CA PRO A 8 -8.63 15.10 0.41
C PRO A 8 -10.15 15.17 0.54
N ASP A 9 -10.84 15.88 -0.37
CA ASP A 9 -12.31 15.93 -0.34
C ASP A 9 -12.94 14.55 -0.55
N SER A 10 -12.35 13.75 -1.45
CA SER A 10 -12.80 12.40 -1.74
C SER A 10 -12.57 11.45 -0.56
N GLN A 11 -11.41 11.55 0.10
CA GLN A 11 -11.12 10.81 1.32
C GLN A 11 -12.16 11.13 2.40
N ASN A 12 -12.44 12.42 2.62
CA ASN A 12 -13.44 12.87 3.59
C ASN A 12 -14.85 12.35 3.26
N LEU A 13 -15.26 12.40 1.99
CA LEU A 13 -16.57 11.88 1.59
C LEU A 13 -16.71 10.39 1.88
N PHE A 14 -15.67 9.59 1.62
CA PHE A 14 -15.67 8.16 1.92
C PHE A 14 -15.71 7.91 3.43
N THR A 15 -14.80 8.51 4.22
CA THR A 15 -14.71 8.26 5.66
C THR A 15 -15.93 8.77 6.44
N LEU A 16 -16.62 9.79 5.94
CA LEU A 16 -17.92 10.26 6.44
C LEU A 16 -19.11 9.39 6.01
N GLY A 17 -18.90 8.31 5.26
CA GLY A 17 -19.95 7.41 4.78
C GLY A 17 -20.85 8.04 3.69
N ARG A 18 -20.40 9.11 3.05
CA ARG A 18 -21.11 9.80 1.96
C ARG A 18 -20.77 9.25 0.57
N ALA A 19 -19.79 8.36 0.49
CA ALA A 19 -19.48 7.57 -0.69
C ALA A 19 -19.40 6.08 -0.30
N ALA A 20 -20.02 5.21 -1.10
CA ALA A 20 -20.01 3.77 -0.84
C ALA A 20 -18.71 3.09 -1.33
N ILE A 21 -18.05 3.67 -2.33
CA ILE A 21 -16.84 3.16 -2.98
C ILE A 21 -15.87 4.32 -3.19
N TYR A 22 -14.58 4.07 -2.93
CA TYR A 22 -13.48 5.00 -3.19
C TYR A 22 -12.39 4.30 -4.02
N PRO A 23 -12.01 4.82 -5.20
CA PRO A 23 -10.86 4.32 -5.95
C PRO A 23 -9.56 4.59 -5.16
N ALA A 24 -9.00 3.54 -4.55
CA ALA A 24 -7.90 3.65 -3.59
C ALA A 24 -6.61 3.00 -4.08
N GLY A 25 -5.49 3.49 -3.56
CA GLY A 25 -4.28 2.70 -3.40
C GLY A 25 -4.18 2.13 -1.99
N SER A 26 -3.32 1.14 -1.79
CA SER A 26 -3.14 0.50 -0.48
C SER A 26 -2.62 1.47 0.59
N TRP A 27 -1.94 2.56 0.22
CA TRP A 27 -1.48 3.62 1.12
C TRP A 27 -2.61 4.31 1.91
N GLU A 28 -3.87 4.16 1.49
CA GLU A 28 -5.03 4.74 2.19
C GLU A 28 -5.43 3.98 3.47
N ILE A 29 -4.99 2.73 3.63
CA ILE A 29 -5.45 1.83 4.70
C ILE A 29 -5.29 2.47 6.09
N GLY A 30 -4.11 3.02 6.40
CA GLY A 30 -3.85 3.64 7.71
C GLY A 30 -4.80 4.82 8.02
N LEU A 31 -5.05 5.67 7.02
CA LEU A 31 -5.96 6.82 7.17
C LEU A 31 -7.40 6.33 7.39
N PHE A 32 -7.88 5.43 6.53
CA PHE A 32 -9.26 4.95 6.57
C PHE A 32 -9.54 4.13 7.81
N ASN A 33 -8.60 3.30 8.27
CA ASN A 33 -8.74 2.57 9.55
C ASN A 33 -8.94 3.51 10.74
N THR A 34 -8.35 4.71 10.68
CA THR A 34 -8.44 5.69 11.77
C THR A 34 -9.73 6.52 11.69
N GLN A 35 -10.17 6.86 10.47
CA GLN A 35 -11.24 7.84 10.27
C GLN A 35 -12.61 7.24 9.97
N ALA A 36 -12.68 6.10 9.28
CA ALA A 36 -13.95 5.48 8.93
C ALA A 36 -14.57 4.81 10.17
N GLN A 37 -15.82 5.13 10.46
CA GLN A 37 -16.57 4.55 11.59
C GLN A 37 -17.44 3.34 11.19
N PHE A 38 -17.20 2.79 10.00
CA PHE A 38 -17.93 1.66 9.44
C PHE A 38 -16.97 0.54 9.05
N LYS A 39 -17.51 -0.69 8.97
CA LYS A 39 -16.75 -1.82 8.44
C LYS A 39 -16.53 -1.62 6.95
N MET A 40 -15.29 -1.75 6.53
CA MET A 40 -14.88 -1.60 5.14
C MET A 40 -14.20 -2.87 4.64
N GLY A 41 -14.27 -3.06 3.32
CA GLY A 41 -13.57 -4.11 2.60
C GLY A 41 -12.88 -3.50 1.37
N ALA A 42 -12.02 -4.28 0.74
CA ALA A 42 -11.36 -3.92 -0.52
C ALA A 42 -11.71 -4.96 -1.59
N PHE A 43 -11.75 -4.53 -2.84
CA PHE A 43 -11.92 -5.41 -3.99
C PHE A 43 -11.04 -4.90 -5.15
N PRO A 44 -10.54 -5.78 -6.03
CA PRO A 44 -9.70 -5.36 -7.14
C PRO A 44 -10.50 -4.54 -8.16
N PRO A 45 -9.83 -3.72 -8.99
CA PRO A 45 -10.50 -2.98 -10.05
C PRO A 45 -11.38 -3.90 -10.93
N PRO A 46 -12.58 -3.44 -11.34
CA PRO A 46 -13.43 -4.24 -12.21
C PRO A 46 -12.77 -4.45 -13.58
N VAL A 47 -13.01 -5.62 -14.16
CA VAL A 47 -12.63 -5.92 -15.56
C VAL A 47 -13.75 -5.49 -16.51
N GLU A 48 -13.41 -5.21 -17.76
CA GLU A 48 -14.37 -4.75 -18.77
C GLU A 48 -15.47 -5.79 -19.05
N ARG A 49 -15.10 -7.08 -19.16
CA ARG A 49 -16.04 -8.19 -19.32
C ARG A 49 -15.72 -9.32 -18.37
N ALA A 50 -16.74 -10.08 -17.99
CA ALA A 50 -16.56 -11.27 -17.15
C ALA A 50 -15.57 -12.26 -17.80
N GLY A 51 -14.54 -12.64 -17.04
CA GLY A 51 -13.48 -13.54 -17.50
C GLY A 51 -12.27 -12.84 -18.13
N ASP A 52 -12.30 -11.52 -18.34
CA ASP A 52 -11.13 -10.77 -18.78
C ASP A 52 -10.02 -10.80 -17.70
N THR A 53 -8.77 -10.59 -18.14
CA THR A 53 -7.62 -10.59 -17.23
C THR A 53 -7.68 -9.41 -16.27
N CYS A 54 -7.59 -9.68 -14.97
CA CYS A 54 -7.43 -8.65 -13.95
C CYS A 54 -6.01 -8.08 -13.97
N TYR A 55 -5.91 -6.77 -13.78
CA TYR A 55 -4.65 -6.03 -13.66
C TYR A 55 -4.62 -5.21 -12.38
N ILE A 56 -3.44 -5.15 -11.75
CA ILE A 56 -3.13 -4.26 -10.63
C ILE A 56 -1.87 -3.46 -10.96
N SER A 57 -1.77 -2.25 -10.41
CA SER A 57 -0.50 -1.52 -10.41
C SER A 57 0.31 -1.97 -9.20
N ASP A 58 1.40 -2.70 -9.45
CA ASP A 58 2.38 -3.08 -8.44
C ASP A 58 3.68 -2.32 -8.71
N HIS A 59 3.87 -1.19 -8.02
CA HIS A 59 4.98 -0.29 -8.28
C HIS A 59 5.80 -0.02 -7.02
N THR A 60 7.07 0.34 -7.22
CA THR A 60 7.95 0.79 -6.15
C THR A 60 7.63 2.24 -5.80
N ASP A 61 7.14 2.49 -4.59
CA ASP A 61 6.88 3.84 -4.10
C ASP A 61 8.10 4.44 -3.36
N ILE A 62 8.62 3.72 -2.37
CA ILE A 62 9.68 4.23 -1.49
C ILE A 62 10.97 3.42 -1.64
N GLY A 63 12.07 4.13 -1.88
CA GLY A 63 13.43 3.58 -1.88
C GLY A 63 14.35 4.36 -0.95
N MET A 64 15.23 3.64 -0.26
CA MET A 64 16.28 4.24 0.58
C MET A 64 17.65 3.91 0.00
N GLY A 65 18.53 4.92 -0.09
CA GLY A 65 19.85 4.76 -0.69
C GLY A 65 20.95 5.54 0.04
N LEU A 66 22.19 5.13 -0.19
CA LEU A 66 23.37 5.81 0.31
C LEU A 66 23.90 6.79 -0.74
N ASN A 67 24.00 8.07 -0.38
CA ASN A 67 24.77 9.03 -1.16
C ASN A 67 26.25 8.64 -1.15
N ALA A 68 26.84 8.45 -2.34
CA ALA A 68 28.23 8.04 -2.51
C ALA A 68 29.25 9.02 -1.89
N ALA A 69 28.90 10.30 -1.76
CA ALA A 69 29.74 11.33 -1.14
C ALA A 69 29.57 11.44 0.39
N SER A 70 28.79 10.54 1.00
CA SER A 70 28.55 10.58 2.45
C SER A 70 29.85 10.39 3.25
N LYS A 71 30.12 11.32 4.17
CA LYS A 71 31.22 11.20 5.14
C LYS A 71 30.98 10.12 6.20
N ASN A 72 29.76 9.57 6.27
CA ASN A 72 29.33 8.56 7.23
C ASN A 72 28.95 7.23 6.53
N ALA A 73 29.71 6.85 5.49
CA ALA A 73 29.38 5.72 4.64
C ALA A 73 29.20 4.40 5.42
N ASP A 74 30.07 4.12 6.40
CA ASP A 74 30.00 2.87 7.16
C ASP A 74 28.77 2.80 8.06
N ALA A 75 28.44 3.89 8.76
CA ALA A 75 27.22 3.97 9.57
C ALA A 75 25.95 3.82 8.70
N ALA A 76 25.94 4.45 7.53
CA ALA A 76 24.81 4.34 6.61
C ALA A 76 24.66 2.93 6.03
N LYS A 77 25.76 2.23 5.73
CA LYS A 77 25.73 0.83 5.30
C LYS A 77 25.19 -0.08 6.39
N THR A 78 25.57 0.13 7.65
CA THR A 78 25.03 -0.61 8.79
C THR A 78 23.51 -0.43 8.87
N PHE A 79 23.03 0.81 8.79
CA PHE A 79 21.61 1.10 8.81
C PHE A 79 20.86 0.49 7.62
N LEU A 80 21.35 0.67 6.39
CA LEU A 80 20.71 0.11 5.18
C LEU A 80 20.70 -1.42 5.19
N SER A 81 21.73 -2.06 5.76
CA SER A 81 21.75 -3.52 5.93
C SER A 81 20.65 -4.00 6.87
N TRP A 82 20.38 -3.25 7.94
CA TRP A 82 19.25 -3.52 8.82
C TRP A 82 17.90 -3.23 8.14
N VAL A 83 17.77 -2.13 7.40
CA VAL A 83 16.55 -1.82 6.60
C VAL A 83 16.25 -2.93 5.58
N ALA A 84 17.28 -3.55 5.00
CA ALA A 84 17.12 -4.65 4.06
C ALA A 84 16.84 -6.02 4.73
N SER A 85 16.75 -6.07 6.07
CA SER A 85 16.54 -7.32 6.80
C SER A 85 15.07 -7.78 6.80
N PRO A 86 14.80 -9.09 7.00
CA PRO A 86 13.45 -9.60 7.20
C PRO A 86 12.71 -8.99 8.41
N ASP A 87 13.46 -8.68 9.48
CA ASP A 87 12.90 -8.09 10.70
C ASP A 87 12.35 -6.69 10.41
N PHE A 88 13.13 -5.86 9.72
CA PHE A 88 12.65 -4.54 9.31
C PHE A 88 11.46 -4.62 8.37
N ALA A 89 11.48 -5.55 7.41
CA ALA A 89 10.36 -5.74 6.49
C ALA A 89 9.05 -6.06 7.23
N THR A 90 9.12 -6.87 8.29
CA THR A 90 7.97 -7.19 9.15
C THR A 90 7.49 -5.99 9.95
N ILE A 91 8.42 -5.24 10.56
CA ILE A 91 8.10 -4.01 11.30
C ILE A 91 7.42 -3.01 10.38
N TYR A 92 8.04 -2.73 9.24
CA TYR A 92 7.61 -1.68 8.32
C TYR A 92 6.22 -1.96 7.74
N ALA A 93 6.00 -3.18 7.23
CA ALA A 93 4.74 -3.52 6.56
C ALA A 93 3.53 -3.56 7.51
N ASN A 94 3.75 -3.75 8.81
CA ASN A 94 2.68 -3.76 9.82
C ASN A 94 2.55 -2.42 10.57
N ALA A 95 3.61 -1.60 10.64
CA ALA A 95 3.53 -0.23 11.16
C ALA A 95 2.88 0.73 10.15
N LEU A 96 3.05 0.49 8.86
CA LEU A 96 2.43 1.23 7.76
C LEU A 96 1.66 0.26 6.85
N PRO A 97 0.47 -0.21 7.29
CA PRO A 97 -0.32 -1.15 6.51
C PRO A 97 -0.65 -0.53 5.16
N GLY A 98 -0.36 -1.28 4.09
CA GLY A 98 -0.52 -0.84 2.70
C GLY A 98 0.78 -0.55 1.95
N PHE A 99 1.91 -0.49 2.65
CA PHE A 99 3.24 -0.42 2.03
C PHE A 99 3.91 -1.79 2.07
N PHE A 100 3.82 -2.51 0.95
CA PHE A 100 4.28 -3.89 0.86
C PHE A 100 5.76 -3.95 0.45
N SER A 101 6.57 -4.66 1.23
CA SER A 101 7.95 -4.94 0.86
C SER A 101 8.02 -5.72 -0.47
N LEU A 102 9.04 -5.43 -1.29
CA LEU A 102 9.37 -6.14 -2.52
C LEU A 102 10.32 -7.33 -2.28
N ASN A 103 10.43 -7.78 -1.04
CA ASN A 103 11.23 -8.93 -0.68
C ASN A 103 10.73 -10.21 -1.37
N SER A 104 11.66 -11.09 -1.73
CA SER A 104 11.34 -12.42 -2.26
C SER A 104 10.66 -13.32 -1.23
N ALA A 105 10.95 -13.11 0.06
CA ALA A 105 10.27 -13.77 1.15
C ALA A 105 8.95 -13.04 1.48
N PRO A 106 7.81 -13.75 1.54
CA PRO A 106 6.55 -13.15 1.94
C PRO A 106 6.62 -12.57 3.36
N VAL A 107 6.16 -11.34 3.52
CA VAL A 107 5.91 -10.74 4.84
C VAL A 107 4.44 -10.95 5.17
N LYS A 108 4.13 -11.41 6.38
CA LYS A 108 2.74 -11.56 6.83
C LYS A 108 2.20 -10.19 7.25
N MET A 109 1.10 -9.78 6.61
CA MET A 109 0.34 -8.60 7.02
C MET A 109 -0.59 -8.95 8.19
N GLU A 110 -0.70 -8.08 9.18
CA GLU A 110 -1.64 -8.21 10.30
C GLU A 110 -2.99 -7.56 9.98
N ASP A 111 -2.96 -6.44 9.26
CA ASP A 111 -4.17 -5.72 8.87
C ASP A 111 -4.97 -6.52 7.81
N PRO A 112 -6.28 -6.73 8.02
CA PRO A 112 -7.10 -7.55 7.12
C PRO A 112 -7.30 -6.92 5.73
N LEU A 113 -7.34 -5.58 5.62
CA LEU A 113 -7.39 -4.93 4.31
C LEU A 113 -6.06 -5.08 3.59
N ALA A 114 -4.94 -4.91 4.29
CA ALA A 114 -3.61 -5.13 3.73
C ALA A 114 -3.44 -6.57 3.21
N GLN A 115 -3.96 -7.57 3.95
CA GLN A 115 -4.01 -8.96 3.50
C GLN A 115 -4.82 -9.13 2.21
N GLU A 116 -5.98 -8.47 2.10
CA GLU A 116 -6.81 -8.55 0.89
C GLU A 116 -6.10 -7.92 -0.32
N PHE A 117 -5.56 -6.71 -0.18
CA PHE A 117 -4.80 -6.01 -1.23
C PHE A 117 -3.62 -6.84 -1.74
N VAL A 118 -2.77 -7.32 -0.82
CA VAL A 118 -1.56 -8.09 -1.23
C VAL A 118 -1.93 -9.43 -1.86
N SER A 119 -3.09 -10.00 -1.52
CA SER A 119 -3.57 -11.26 -2.12
C SER A 119 -3.75 -11.16 -3.64
N TRP A 120 -4.00 -9.95 -4.16
CA TRP A 120 -4.25 -9.74 -5.58
C TRP A 120 -3.00 -9.93 -6.44
N ARG A 121 -1.79 -9.81 -5.86
CA ARG A 121 -0.53 -10.17 -6.55
C ARG A 121 -0.50 -11.62 -7.02
N GLY A 122 -1.26 -12.51 -6.36
CA GLY A 122 -1.42 -13.91 -6.75
C GLY A 122 -2.60 -14.19 -7.70
N LYS A 123 -3.44 -13.19 -7.99
CA LYS A 123 -4.70 -13.35 -8.76
C LYS A 123 -4.75 -12.49 -10.03
N CYS A 124 -4.08 -11.35 -10.04
CA CYS A 124 -4.07 -10.35 -11.10
C CYS A 124 -2.66 -10.18 -11.67
N LYS A 125 -2.55 -9.73 -12.92
CA LYS A 125 -1.25 -9.37 -13.50
C LYS A 125 -0.83 -7.97 -13.05
N SER A 126 0.48 -7.75 -12.91
CA SER A 126 1.00 -6.39 -12.75
C SER A 126 1.02 -5.65 -14.08
N THR A 127 0.71 -4.37 -14.05
CA THR A 127 1.06 -3.38 -15.09
C THR A 127 2.27 -2.58 -14.69
#